data_AF-A0A7K0PIW4-F1
#
_entry.id   AF-A0A7K0PIW4-F1
#
_cell.length_a   1.000
_cell.length_b   1.000
_cell.length_c   1.000
_cell.angle_alpha   90.00
_cell.angle_beta   90.00
_cell.angle_gamma   90.00
#
_symmetry.space_group_name_H-M   'P 1'
#
loop_
_entity.id
_entity.type
_entity.pdbx_description
1 polymer ?
#
loop_
_entity_poly.entity_id
_entity_poly.type
_entity_poly.pdbx_seq_one_letter_code
_entity_poly.pdbx_strand_id
1 'polypeptide(L)'
;MTSPALYSFSDVVQVWRDARKHSAPGTDLAGAYGTRYAAFASAFGADLEHEPKVAPPMPAWIVDLVLEFRGSDDVEWEAGRWHTGIHRLALSIEVQLRGLHGPFAGYMEAPLPVIAAHRRYAESINERVEDLRHELDEMLVDLLAELYPVAAKQQVHAEELAAHGYDDLADVPDSDGWG
;
A
#
# COMPACT_ATOMS: atom_id res chain seq x y z
N MET A 1 12.33 -28.47 -11.17
CA MET A 1 11.69 -27.40 -11.97
C MET A 1 10.81 -26.64 -11.00
N THR A 2 11.21 -25.44 -10.61
CA THR A 2 10.42 -24.58 -9.73
C THR A 2 9.32 -23.97 -10.59
N SER A 3 8.07 -24.00 -10.13
CA SER A 3 6.98 -23.30 -10.84
C SER A 3 7.35 -21.82 -10.97
N PRO A 4 7.10 -21.18 -12.12
CA PRO A 4 7.39 -19.76 -12.29
C PRO A 4 6.60 -18.95 -11.26
N ALA A 5 7.24 -17.94 -10.66
CA ALA A 5 6.60 -17.05 -9.72
C ALA A 5 5.42 -16.33 -10.38
N LEU A 6 4.33 -16.20 -9.62
CA LEU A 6 3.07 -15.59 -10.06
C LEU A 6 2.76 -14.44 -9.12
N TYR A 7 2.55 -13.26 -9.68
CA TYR A 7 2.29 -12.03 -8.93
C TYR A 7 0.84 -11.60 -9.12
N SER A 8 0.32 -10.98 -8.08
CA SER A 8 -1.04 -10.49 -7.91
C SER A 8 -1.06 -8.98 -7.73
N PHE A 9 -2.26 -8.40 -7.65
CA PHE A 9 -2.40 -6.97 -7.37
C PHE A 9 -1.87 -6.56 -6.00
N SER A 10 -1.92 -7.45 -5.00
CA SER A 10 -1.33 -7.18 -3.68
C SER A 10 0.19 -6.99 -3.75
N ASP A 11 0.87 -7.69 -4.68
CA ASP A 11 2.30 -7.50 -4.95
C ASP A 11 2.57 -6.13 -5.56
N VAL A 12 1.69 -5.63 -6.44
CA VAL A 12 1.77 -4.25 -6.99
C VAL A 12 1.69 -3.23 -5.85
N VAL A 13 0.73 -3.39 -4.95
CA VAL A 13 0.55 -2.49 -3.79
C VAL A 13 1.77 -2.53 -2.87
N GLN A 14 2.33 -3.72 -2.62
CA GLN A 14 3.52 -3.85 -1.78
C GLN A 14 4.74 -3.17 -2.41
N VAL A 15 5.02 -3.44 -3.68
CA VAL A 15 6.15 -2.82 -4.40
C VAL A 15 6.01 -1.30 -4.48
N TRP A 16 4.78 -0.82 -4.66
CA TRP A 16 4.47 0.61 -4.62
C TRP A 16 4.80 1.24 -3.26
N ARG A 17 4.39 0.61 -2.16
CA ARG A 17 4.72 1.07 -0.80
C ARG A 17 6.22 1.08 -0.55
N ASP A 18 6.93 0.05 -0.99
CA ASP A 18 8.39 -0.02 -0.87
C ASP A 18 9.07 1.14 -1.64
N ALA A 19 8.62 1.43 -2.87
CA ALA A 19 9.11 2.57 -3.63
C ALA A 19 8.87 3.91 -2.92
N ARG A 20 7.72 4.08 -2.26
CA ARG A 20 7.42 5.28 -1.47
C ARG A 20 8.25 5.39 -0.21
N LYS A 21 8.47 4.27 0.50
CA LYS A 21 9.34 4.19 1.69
C LYS A 21 10.77 4.62 1.34
N HIS A 22 11.27 4.25 0.16
CA HIS A 22 12.63 4.52 -0.29
C HIS A 22 12.76 5.69 -1.27
N SER A 23 11.72 6.51 -1.43
CA SER A 23 11.68 7.65 -2.37
C SER A 23 12.60 8.83 -2.01
N ALA A 24 13.30 8.76 -0.87
CA ALA A 24 14.20 9.82 -0.42
C ALA A 24 15.28 10.13 -1.48
N PRO A 25 15.41 11.39 -1.95
CA PRO A 25 16.35 11.76 -3.00
C PRO A 25 17.80 11.46 -2.61
N GLY A 26 18.60 10.98 -3.58
CA GLY A 26 20.04 10.80 -3.43
C GLY A 26 20.48 9.46 -2.84
N THR A 27 19.57 8.48 -2.75
CA THR A 27 19.91 7.09 -2.41
C THR A 27 19.84 6.20 -3.65
N ASP A 28 20.77 5.26 -3.78
CA ASP A 28 20.72 4.24 -4.84
C ASP A 28 19.43 3.38 -4.72
N LEU A 29 18.87 3.29 -3.51
CA LEU A 29 17.61 2.62 -3.21
C LEU A 29 16.43 3.24 -3.95
N ALA A 30 16.33 4.57 -4.03
CA ALA A 30 15.21 5.24 -4.71
C ALA A 30 15.10 4.82 -6.19
N GLY A 31 16.25 4.69 -6.87
CA GLY A 31 16.30 4.23 -8.27
C GLY A 31 15.90 2.77 -8.41
N ALA A 32 16.40 1.89 -7.53
CA ALA A 32 16.10 0.46 -7.56
C ALA A 32 14.61 0.18 -7.31
N TYR A 33 14.05 0.70 -6.21
CA TYR A 33 12.64 0.50 -5.89
C TYR A 33 11.69 1.21 -6.87
N GLY A 34 12.07 2.39 -7.38
CA GLY A 34 11.31 3.09 -8.41
C GLY A 34 11.24 2.30 -9.72
N THR A 35 12.35 1.69 -10.16
CA THR A 35 12.39 0.84 -11.36
C THR A 35 11.53 -0.41 -11.16
N ARG A 36 11.63 -1.05 -9.99
CA ARG A 36 10.81 -2.20 -9.62
C ARG A 36 9.32 -1.86 -9.72
N TYR A 37 8.90 -0.76 -9.11
CA TYR A 37 7.53 -0.30 -9.17
C TYR A 37 7.08 0.02 -10.59
N ALA A 38 7.90 0.70 -11.40
CA ALA A 38 7.57 1.01 -12.78
C ALA A 38 7.30 -0.26 -13.62
N ALA A 39 8.06 -1.34 -13.39
CA ALA A 39 7.84 -2.62 -14.06
C ALA A 39 6.47 -3.23 -13.68
N PHE A 40 6.14 -3.25 -12.38
CA PHE A 40 4.83 -3.73 -11.90
C PHE A 40 3.68 -2.88 -12.43
N ALA A 41 3.79 -1.54 -12.32
CA ALA A 41 2.78 -0.61 -12.80
C ALA A 41 2.54 -0.77 -14.31
N SER A 42 3.61 -1.01 -15.09
CA SER A 42 3.50 -1.25 -16.52
C SER A 42 2.87 -2.60 -16.86
N ALA A 43 3.24 -3.68 -16.16
CA ALA A 43 2.72 -5.03 -16.44
C ALA A 43 1.23 -5.16 -16.08
N PHE A 44 0.81 -4.59 -14.95
CA PHE A 44 -0.58 -4.58 -14.52
C PHE A 44 -1.42 -3.45 -15.15
N GLY A 45 -0.77 -2.50 -15.83
CA GLY A 45 -1.44 -1.32 -16.38
C GLY A 45 -2.06 -0.42 -15.31
N ALA A 46 -1.48 -0.38 -14.11
CA ALA A 46 -1.99 0.34 -12.95
C ALA A 46 -0.88 1.19 -12.30
N ASP A 47 -0.98 2.51 -12.48
CA ASP A 47 -0.11 3.48 -11.82
C ASP A 47 -0.80 4.03 -10.57
N LEU A 48 -0.50 3.42 -9.43
CA LEU A 48 -1.03 3.76 -8.11
C LEU A 48 -0.61 5.14 -7.58
N GLU A 49 0.43 5.79 -8.14
CA GLU A 49 0.81 7.16 -7.78
C GLU A 49 -0.22 8.19 -8.27
N HIS A 50 -0.94 7.87 -9.33
CA HIS A 50 -1.92 8.75 -9.94
C HIS A 50 -3.33 8.21 -9.73
N GLU A 51 -4.33 9.07 -9.86
CA GLU A 51 -5.73 8.63 -9.94
C GLU A 51 -5.96 7.92 -11.28
N PRO A 52 -6.87 6.93 -11.34
CA PRO A 52 -7.24 6.32 -12.61
C PRO A 52 -7.86 7.37 -13.54
N LYS A 53 -7.41 7.41 -14.81
CA LYS A 53 -7.92 8.36 -15.81
C LYS A 53 -9.43 8.24 -16.05
N VAL A 54 -9.97 7.04 -15.84
CA VAL A 54 -11.39 6.75 -15.93
C VAL A 54 -11.79 6.12 -14.61
N ALA A 55 -12.64 6.82 -13.85
CA ALA A 55 -13.16 6.31 -12.60
C ALA A 55 -13.99 5.03 -12.85
N PRO A 56 -13.74 3.94 -12.13
CA PRO A 56 -14.56 2.74 -12.22
C PRO A 56 -15.97 3.01 -11.67
N PRO A 57 -16.95 2.16 -12.02
CA PRO A 57 -18.27 2.23 -11.38
C PRO A 57 -18.15 1.97 -9.89
N MET A 58 -19.03 2.61 -9.12
CA MET A 58 -19.11 2.42 -7.68
C MET A 58 -19.60 0.99 -7.34
N PRO A 59 -19.02 0.31 -6.33
CA PRO A 59 -19.46 -0.96 -5.80
C PRO A 59 -20.86 -0.85 -5.25
N ALA A 60 -21.61 -1.94 -5.40
CA ALA A 60 -22.99 -2.02 -4.92
C ALA A 60 -23.12 -1.63 -3.44
N TRP A 61 -22.19 -2.07 -2.59
CA TRP A 61 -22.22 -1.80 -1.15
C TRP A 61 -22.11 -0.31 -0.79
N ILE A 62 -21.42 0.50 -1.61
CA ILE A 62 -21.39 1.96 -1.41
C ILE A 62 -22.61 2.60 -2.03
N VAL A 63 -23.08 2.12 -3.19
CA VAL A 63 -24.31 2.65 -3.79
C VAL A 63 -25.46 2.55 -2.79
N ASP A 64 -25.60 1.41 -2.11
CA ASP A 64 -26.63 1.20 -1.09
C ASP A 64 -26.47 2.17 0.09
N LEU A 65 -25.25 2.32 0.61
CA LEU A 65 -24.93 3.25 1.70
C LEU A 65 -25.22 4.71 1.30
N VAL A 66 -24.83 5.11 0.08
CA VAL A 66 -25.07 6.45 -0.44
C VAL A 66 -26.56 6.71 -0.63
N LEU A 67 -27.32 5.72 -1.10
CA LEU A 67 -28.77 5.84 -1.22
C LEU A 67 -29.43 5.99 0.16
N GLU A 68 -28.89 5.38 1.21
CA GLU A 68 -29.31 5.61 2.61
C GLU A 68 -29.04 7.05 3.06
N PHE A 69 -27.87 7.61 2.72
CA PHE A 69 -27.48 8.98 3.11
C PHE A 69 -28.05 10.11 2.23
N ARG A 70 -28.57 9.79 1.03
CA ARG A 70 -29.10 10.76 0.04
C ARG A 70 -30.37 11.52 0.46
N GLY A 71 -30.83 11.38 1.70
CA GLY A 71 -31.82 12.29 2.30
C GLY A 71 -31.27 13.71 2.58
N SER A 72 -30.01 13.99 2.25
CA SER A 72 -29.33 15.28 2.42
C SER A 72 -29.13 15.96 1.05
N ASP A 73 -29.78 17.11 0.85
CA ASP A 73 -29.76 17.92 -0.39
C ASP A 73 -28.40 18.62 -0.69
N ASP A 74 -27.39 18.47 0.17
CA ASP A 74 -26.20 19.34 0.19
C ASP A 74 -24.96 18.78 -0.53
N VAL A 75 -25.04 17.63 -1.18
CA VAL A 75 -23.87 17.04 -1.86
C VAL A 75 -24.11 16.93 -3.35
N GLU A 76 -23.49 17.84 -4.12
CA GLU A 76 -23.34 17.76 -5.58
C GLU A 76 -22.48 16.54 -5.93
N TRP A 77 -23.08 15.35 -5.85
CA TRP A 77 -22.49 14.11 -6.32
C TRP A 77 -22.74 14.00 -7.82
N GLU A 78 -21.66 13.96 -8.61
CA GLU A 78 -21.74 13.40 -9.95
C GLU A 78 -22.08 11.92 -9.84
N ALA A 79 -23.37 11.59 -10.04
CA ALA A 79 -23.86 10.23 -9.95
C ALA A 79 -23.01 9.30 -10.84
N GLY A 80 -22.34 8.33 -10.22
CA GLY A 80 -21.56 7.31 -10.91
C GLY A 80 -20.05 7.60 -11.08
N ARG A 81 -19.48 8.64 -10.48
CA ARG A 81 -18.03 8.88 -10.51
C ARG A 81 -17.41 8.98 -9.12
N TRP A 82 -16.69 7.94 -8.75
CA TRP A 82 -15.78 7.93 -7.60
C TRP A 82 -14.56 8.76 -7.92
N HIS A 83 -14.56 10.04 -7.54
CA HIS A 83 -13.49 10.94 -8.00
C HIS A 83 -12.70 11.49 -6.82
N THR A 84 -11.40 11.22 -6.81
CA THR A 84 -10.37 11.76 -5.90
C THR A 84 -10.39 11.29 -4.44
N GLY A 85 -11.56 11.17 -3.80
CA GLY A 85 -11.65 10.93 -2.36
C GLY A 85 -11.02 9.62 -1.90
N ILE A 86 -11.24 8.53 -2.65
CA ILE A 86 -10.70 7.21 -2.31
C ILE A 86 -9.22 7.11 -2.56
N HIS A 87 -8.72 7.63 -3.69
CA HIS A 87 -7.28 7.62 -3.95
C HIS A 87 -6.55 8.41 -2.86
N ARG A 88 -7.08 9.58 -2.48
CA ARG A 88 -6.55 10.35 -1.34
C ARG A 88 -6.63 9.61 -0.02
N LEU A 89 -7.71 8.86 0.23
CA LEU A 89 -7.83 8.00 1.41
C LEU A 89 -6.77 6.89 1.40
N ALA A 90 -6.56 6.21 0.28
CA ALA A 90 -5.53 5.19 0.11
C ALA A 90 -4.12 5.78 0.35
N LEU A 91 -3.82 6.95 -0.23
CA LEU A 91 -2.56 7.67 0.05
C LEU A 91 -2.43 8.05 1.53
N SER A 92 -3.51 8.47 2.17
CA SER A 92 -3.51 8.78 3.61
C SER A 92 -3.25 7.54 4.44
N ILE A 93 -3.88 6.41 4.14
CA ILE A 93 -3.67 5.12 4.83
C ILE A 93 -2.22 4.69 4.68
N GLU A 94 -1.64 4.77 3.48
CA GLU A 94 -0.23 4.46 3.23
C GLU A 94 0.71 5.32 4.09
N VAL A 95 0.45 6.63 4.18
CA VAL A 95 1.22 7.53 5.05
C VAL A 95 1.09 7.14 6.52
N GLN A 96 -0.11 6.80 7.00
CA GLN A 96 -0.31 6.37 8.38
C GLN A 96 0.40 5.04 8.67
N LEU A 97 0.33 4.07 7.76
CA LEU A 97 1.02 2.79 7.86
C LEU A 97 2.53 2.94 7.99
N ARG A 98 3.14 3.89 7.28
CA ARG A 98 4.57 4.20 7.39
C ARG A 98 4.97 4.74 8.76
N GLY A 99 4.07 5.47 9.42
CA GLY A 99 4.30 6.02 10.77
C GLY A 99 3.78 5.13 11.91
N LEU A 100 3.16 3.98 11.58
CA LEU A 100 2.55 3.10 12.56
C LEU A 100 3.65 2.29 13.26
N HIS A 101 3.99 2.68 14.47
CA HIS A 101 5.00 2.03 15.30
C HIS A 101 4.52 1.92 16.74
N GLY A 102 5.03 0.91 17.46
CA GLY A 102 4.85 0.84 18.90
C GLY A 102 5.49 2.05 19.60
N PRO A 103 4.98 2.48 20.77
CA PRO A 103 5.45 3.66 21.49
C PRO A 103 6.91 3.54 21.98
N PHE A 104 7.51 2.35 21.87
CA PHE A 104 8.88 2.08 22.27
C PHE A 104 9.88 2.07 21.11
N ALA A 105 9.42 2.12 19.85
CA ALA A 105 10.27 1.91 18.67
C ALA A 105 11.41 2.95 18.54
N GLY A 106 11.23 4.17 19.06
CA GLY A 106 12.21 5.25 18.94
C GLY A 106 13.26 5.33 20.06
N TYR A 107 13.27 4.41 21.04
CA TYR A 107 14.21 4.50 22.17
C TYR A 107 15.51 3.72 21.90
N MET A 108 16.57 4.42 21.49
CA MET A 108 17.92 3.85 21.45
C MET A 108 18.51 3.66 22.85
N GLU A 109 18.25 4.61 23.76
CA GLU A 109 18.63 4.54 25.17
C GLU A 109 17.43 4.93 26.05
N ALA A 110 17.00 4.02 26.92
CA ALA A 110 15.77 4.17 27.70
C ALA A 110 16.06 4.27 29.21
N PRO A 111 15.51 5.28 29.92
CA PRO A 111 15.54 5.30 31.39
C PRO A 111 14.91 4.04 32.00
N LEU A 112 15.34 3.63 33.20
CA LEU A 112 14.82 2.44 33.88
C LEU A 112 13.27 2.35 33.94
N PRO A 113 12.52 3.43 34.19
CA PRO A 113 11.05 3.39 34.13
C PRO A 113 10.49 2.98 32.76
N VAL A 114 11.12 3.44 31.67
CA VAL A 114 10.72 3.09 30.30
C VAL A 114 11.05 1.62 30.00
N ILE A 115 12.22 1.13 30.44
CA ILE A 115 12.57 -0.29 30.32
C ILE A 115 11.56 -1.18 31.09
N ALA A 116 11.18 -0.77 32.31
CA ALA A 116 10.19 -1.50 33.10
C ALA A 116 8.81 -1.50 32.42
N ALA A 117 8.39 -0.37 31.84
CA ALA A 117 7.16 -0.29 31.07
C ALA A 117 7.22 -1.17 29.81
N HIS A 118 8.32 -1.12 29.05
CA HIS A 118 8.54 -1.97 27.88
C HIS A 118 8.39 -3.45 28.23
N ARG A 119 9.11 -3.93 29.25
CA ARG A 119 9.02 -5.34 29.68
C ARG A 119 7.61 -5.76 30.09
N ARG A 120 6.79 -4.83 30.57
CA ARG A 120 5.43 -5.12 31.05
C ARG A 120 4.38 -5.04 29.94
N TYR A 121 4.57 -4.17 28.95
CA TYR A 121 3.50 -3.79 28.01
C TYR A 121 3.87 -3.95 26.53
N ALA A 122 5.15 -4.09 26.16
CA ALA A 122 5.58 -4.03 24.77
C ALA A 122 4.97 -5.13 23.90
N GLU A 123 4.93 -6.37 24.38
CA GLU A 123 4.36 -7.50 23.64
C GLU A 123 2.91 -7.22 23.24
N SER A 124 2.03 -6.96 24.21
CA SER A 124 0.62 -6.68 23.93
C SER A 124 0.38 -5.43 23.09
N ILE A 125 1.22 -4.40 23.23
CA ILE A 125 1.11 -3.21 22.38
C ILE A 125 1.55 -3.52 20.94
N ASN A 126 2.67 -4.22 20.77
CA ASN A 126 3.19 -4.58 19.45
C ASN A 126 2.24 -5.52 18.72
N GLU A 127 1.64 -6.50 19.39
CA GLU A 127 0.59 -7.35 18.80
C GLU A 127 -0.55 -6.51 18.23
N ARG A 128 -1.10 -5.56 19.01
CA ARG A 128 -2.19 -4.69 18.55
C ARG A 128 -1.79 -3.76 17.41
N VAL A 129 -0.52 -3.32 17.40
CA VAL A 129 0.03 -2.49 16.33
C VAL A 129 0.12 -3.30 15.04
N GLU A 130 0.55 -4.56 15.11
CA GLU A 130 0.60 -5.45 13.95
C GLU A 130 -0.79 -5.87 13.47
N ASP A 131 -1.74 -6.11 14.37
CA ASP A 131 -3.15 -6.34 14.00
C ASP A 131 -3.70 -5.14 13.22
N LEU A 132 -3.52 -3.92 13.74
CA LEU A 132 -3.96 -2.69 13.06
C LEU A 132 -3.22 -2.48 11.73
N ARG A 133 -1.93 -2.80 11.66
CA ARG A 133 -1.16 -2.73 10.41
C ARG A 133 -1.78 -3.65 9.36
N HIS A 134 -2.09 -4.88 9.75
CA HIS A 134 -2.70 -5.86 8.86
C HIS A 134 -4.06 -5.39 8.35
N GLU A 135 -4.95 -4.91 9.24
CA GLU A 135 -6.26 -4.38 8.85
C GLU A 135 -6.16 -3.19 7.88
N LEU A 136 -5.22 -2.26 8.14
CA LEU A 136 -4.99 -1.11 7.27
C LEU A 136 -4.37 -1.50 5.93
N ASP A 137 -3.50 -2.53 5.90
CA ASP A 137 -2.93 -3.07 4.67
C ASP A 137 -4.00 -3.75 3.80
N GLU A 138 -4.88 -4.55 4.40
CA GLU A 138 -6.03 -5.15 3.70
C GLU A 138 -6.95 -4.07 3.14
N MET A 139 -7.32 -3.08 3.97
CA MET A 139 -8.15 -1.95 3.53
C MET A 139 -7.50 -1.17 2.38
N LEU A 140 -6.18 -0.94 2.44
CA LEU A 140 -5.45 -0.25 1.38
C LEU A 140 -5.51 -1.02 0.06
N VAL A 141 -5.28 -2.34 0.10
CA VAL A 141 -5.36 -3.21 -1.08
C VAL A 141 -6.77 -3.20 -1.65
N ASP A 142 -7.80 -3.34 -0.81
CA ASP A 142 -9.21 -3.34 -1.25
C ASP A 142 -9.60 -2.01 -1.90
N LEU A 143 -9.28 -0.88 -1.28
CA LEU A 143 -9.57 0.45 -1.85
C LEU A 143 -8.90 0.65 -3.21
N LEU A 144 -7.65 0.20 -3.36
CA LEU A 144 -6.92 0.30 -4.63
C LEU A 144 -7.46 -0.71 -5.65
N ALA A 145 -7.87 -1.91 -5.24
CA ALA A 145 -8.46 -2.91 -6.13
C ALA A 145 -9.78 -2.41 -6.72
N GLU A 146 -10.58 -1.70 -5.93
CA GLU A 146 -11.80 -1.05 -6.40
C GLU A 146 -11.54 0.10 -7.38
N LEU A 147 -10.43 0.84 -7.21
CA LEU A 147 -9.99 1.87 -8.17
C LEU A 147 -9.40 1.28 -9.45
N TYR A 148 -8.79 0.10 -9.37
CA TYR A 148 -8.07 -0.57 -10.46
C TYR A 148 -8.60 -1.99 -10.73
N PRO A 149 -9.90 -2.16 -11.03
CA PRO A 149 -10.55 -3.48 -11.04
C PRO A 149 -10.06 -4.43 -12.14
N VAL A 150 -9.45 -3.89 -13.21
CA VAL A 150 -8.82 -4.71 -14.26
C VAL A 150 -7.52 -5.31 -13.73
N ALA A 151 -6.63 -4.50 -13.15
CA ALA A 151 -5.38 -4.95 -12.56
C ALA A 151 -5.62 -5.88 -11.36
N ALA A 152 -6.64 -5.59 -10.54
CA ALA A 152 -7.03 -6.42 -9.40
C ALA A 152 -7.35 -7.88 -9.75
N LYS A 153 -7.81 -8.13 -10.99
CA LYS A 153 -8.17 -9.47 -11.48
C LYS A 153 -7.06 -10.15 -12.28
N GLN A 154 -5.97 -9.44 -12.55
CA GLN A 154 -4.85 -9.96 -13.31
C GLN A 154 -3.91 -10.76 -12.41
N GLN A 155 -3.23 -11.71 -13.04
CA GLN A 155 -2.05 -12.36 -12.49
C GLN A 155 -0.96 -12.24 -13.55
N VAL A 156 0.23 -11.84 -13.12
CA VAL A 156 1.38 -11.59 -14.01
C VAL A 156 2.49 -12.56 -13.65
N HIS A 157 3.05 -13.23 -14.66
CA HIS A 157 4.18 -14.14 -14.45
C HIS A 157 5.51 -13.37 -14.37
N ALA A 158 6.52 -13.96 -13.71
CA ALA A 158 7.86 -13.39 -13.65
C ALA A 158 8.46 -13.03 -15.03
N GLU A 159 8.20 -13.84 -16.05
CA GLU A 159 8.67 -13.59 -17.43
C GLU A 159 8.06 -12.32 -18.04
N GLU A 160 6.79 -12.05 -17.74
CA GLU A 160 6.10 -10.85 -18.20
C GLU A 160 6.63 -9.61 -17.47
N LEU A 161 6.81 -9.68 -16.14
CA LEU A 161 7.47 -8.62 -15.39
C LEU A 161 8.88 -8.32 -15.91
N ALA A 162 9.65 -9.36 -16.26
CA ALA A 162 10.99 -9.19 -16.83
C ALA A 162 10.95 -8.46 -18.19
N ALA A 163 9.94 -8.70 -19.01
CA ALA A 163 9.72 -7.94 -20.24
C ALA A 163 9.42 -6.45 -19.98
N HIS A 164 8.93 -6.11 -18.78
CA HIS A 164 8.72 -4.75 -18.30
C HIS A 164 9.91 -4.17 -17.50
N GLY A 165 11.05 -4.87 -17.48
CA GLY A 165 12.27 -4.40 -16.83
C GLY A 165 12.42 -4.78 -15.36
N TYR A 166 11.59 -5.70 -14.85
CA TYR A 166 11.80 -6.29 -13.53
C TYR A 166 12.99 -7.25 -13.57
N ASP A 167 13.97 -7.05 -12.70
CA ASP A 167 15.07 -7.98 -12.47
C ASP A 167 14.95 -8.57 -11.06
N ASP A 168 14.46 -9.80 -10.97
CA ASP A 168 14.28 -10.54 -9.71
C ASP A 168 15.63 -10.89 -9.04
N LEU A 169 16.73 -10.83 -9.81
CA LEU A 169 18.08 -11.14 -9.35
C LEU A 169 18.92 -9.90 -9.00
N ALA A 170 18.39 -8.70 -9.24
CA ALA A 170 19.03 -7.50 -8.75
C ALA A 170 18.99 -7.52 -7.23
N ASP A 171 20.16 -7.67 -6.59
CA ASP A 171 20.31 -7.51 -5.14
C ASP A 171 19.78 -6.13 -4.76
N VAL A 172 18.54 -6.08 -4.27
CA VAL A 172 18.01 -4.88 -3.63
C VAL A 172 18.76 -4.80 -2.30
N PRO A 173 19.57 -3.74 -2.07
CA PRO A 173 20.37 -3.67 -0.86
C PRO A 173 19.43 -3.76 0.36
N ASP A 174 19.72 -4.69 1.28
CA ASP A 174 18.89 -4.90 2.47
C ASP A 174 18.64 -3.57 3.19
N SER A 175 17.37 -3.18 3.26
CA SER A 175 16.96 -1.92 3.89
C SER A 175 17.02 -1.98 5.42
N ASP A 176 17.23 -3.16 5.99
CA ASP A 176 17.08 -3.47 7.42
C ASP A 176 18.29 -3.07 8.28
N GLY A 177 19.25 -2.33 7.71
CA GLY A 177 20.42 -1.82 8.42
C GLY A 177 20.16 -0.62 9.34
N TRP A 178 18.94 -0.05 9.35
CA TRP A 178 18.59 1.15 10.12
C TRP A 178 17.23 0.97 10.81
N GLY A 179 17.22 0.20 11.90
CA GLY A 179 16.13 0.19 12.88
C GLY A 179 16.24 1.33 13.89
#